data_AF-A0A9E3T7I1-F1
#
_entry.id   AF-A0A9E3T7I1-F1
#
_cell.length_a   1.000
_cell.length_b   1.000
_cell.length_c   1.000
_cell.angle_alpha   90.00
_cell.angle_beta   90.00
_cell.angle_gamma   90.00
#
_symmetry.space_group_name_H-M   'P 1'
#
loop_
_entity.id
_entity.type
_entity.pdbx_description
1 polymer ?
#
loop_
_entity_poly.entity_id
_entity_poly.type
_entity_poly.pdbx_seq_one_letter_code
_entity_poly.pdbx_strand_id
1 'polypeptide(L)'
;MVQQVSTQGLKQFQDIRFGMFIHWGLYSILAKQEWVMHTDRIPVPEYEKLVPQFNPVKFNADEWVSIAADAGQKYIVITSRHHDGFSMYDTALSDYKVTNTPFGRDPLREL
;
A
#
# COMPACT_ATOMS: atom_id res chain seq x y z
N MET A 1 3.59 -10.23 -28.20
CA MET A 1 2.12 -10.16 -28.36
C MET A 1 1.56 -9.53 -27.11
N VAL A 2 0.80 -8.44 -27.23
CA VAL A 2 0.12 -7.84 -26.08
C VAL A 2 -1.09 -8.72 -25.75
N GLN A 3 -1.16 -9.22 -24.52
CA GLN A 3 -2.30 -10.00 -24.06
C GLN A 3 -3.47 -9.04 -23.87
N GLN A 4 -4.52 -9.20 -24.67
CA GLN A 4 -5.75 -8.42 -24.52
C GLN A 4 -6.45 -8.84 -23.23
N VAL A 5 -7.04 -7.89 -22.51
CA VAL A 5 -7.84 -8.19 -21.31
C VAL A 5 -9.01 -9.09 -21.68
N SER A 6 -9.35 -10.06 -20.83
CA SER A 6 -10.52 -10.89 -21.09
C SER A 6 -11.79 -10.04 -21.05
N THR A 7 -12.69 -10.25 -22.00
CA THR A 7 -13.99 -9.55 -22.05
C THR A 7 -14.78 -9.77 -20.75
N GLN A 8 -14.67 -10.97 -20.18
CA GLN A 8 -15.26 -11.32 -18.90
C GLN A 8 -14.66 -10.51 -17.74
N GLY A 9 -13.33 -10.40 -17.65
CA GLY A 9 -12.67 -9.66 -16.58
C GLY A 9 -12.97 -8.16 -16.65
N LEU A 10 -12.97 -7.60 -17.86
CA LEU A 10 -13.39 -6.21 -18.07
C LEU A 10 -14.84 -5.98 -17.62
N LYS A 11 -15.76 -6.89 -18.00
CA LYS A 11 -17.16 -6.80 -17.58
C LYS A 11 -17.30 -6.90 -16.06
N GLN A 12 -16.58 -7.81 -15.41
CA GLN A 12 -16.59 -7.95 -13.94
C GLN A 12 -16.12 -6.68 -13.25
N PHE A 13 -14.99 -6.10 -13.68
CA PHE A 13 -14.50 -4.83 -13.11
C PHE A 13 -15.48 -3.67 -13.33
N GLN A 14 -16.11 -3.63 -14.50
CA GLN A 14 -17.19 -2.68 -14.76
C GLN A 14 -18.34 -2.91 -13.77
N ASP A 15 -18.85 -4.13 -13.60
CA ASP A 15 -20.02 -4.42 -12.77
C ASP A 15 -19.81 -4.14 -11.27
N ILE A 16 -18.59 -4.28 -10.74
CA ILE A 16 -18.29 -3.97 -9.33
C ILE A 16 -18.25 -2.46 -9.04
N ARG A 17 -18.03 -1.61 -10.06
CA ARG A 17 -18.17 -0.13 -10.11
C ARG A 17 -17.34 0.70 -9.11
N PHE A 18 -17.46 0.44 -7.82
CA PHE A 18 -16.98 1.30 -6.74
C PHE A 18 -16.02 0.54 -5.83
N GLY A 19 -14.86 1.13 -5.55
CA GLY A 19 -13.82 0.53 -4.73
C GLY A 19 -13.07 1.53 -3.88
N MET A 20 -12.26 1.02 -2.96
CA MET A 20 -11.38 1.80 -2.09
C MET A 20 -9.97 1.81 -2.65
N PHE A 21 -9.31 2.97 -2.66
CA PHE A 21 -7.88 3.06 -2.92
C PHE A 21 -7.16 3.53 -1.66
N ILE A 22 -6.23 2.71 -1.17
CA ILE A 22 -5.41 2.98 0.01
C ILE A 22 -3.98 3.29 -0.45
N HIS A 23 -3.55 4.54 -0.20
CA HIS A 23 -2.14 4.94 -0.30
C HIS A 23 -1.54 4.91 1.10
N TRP A 24 -0.69 3.92 1.35
CA TRP A 24 -0.02 3.75 2.63
C TRP A 24 1.42 3.28 2.47
N GLY A 25 2.32 3.87 3.26
CA GLY A 25 3.76 3.59 3.24
C GLY A 25 4.52 4.50 4.20
N LEU A 26 5.85 4.57 4.07
CA LEU A 26 6.71 5.39 4.95
C LEU A 26 6.36 6.89 4.89
N TYR A 27 5.91 7.38 3.74
CA TYR A 27 5.47 8.77 3.56
C TYR A 27 4.35 9.17 4.54
N SER A 28 3.56 8.23 5.05
CA SER A 28 2.53 8.50 6.05
C SER A 28 3.11 8.97 7.39
N ILE A 29 4.36 8.64 7.72
CA ILE A 29 5.06 9.16 8.91
C ILE A 29 5.31 10.67 8.76
N LEU A 30 5.71 11.11 7.57
CA LEU A 30 5.99 12.52 7.27
C LEU A 30 4.71 13.34 7.08
N ALA A 31 3.58 12.70 6.76
CA ALA A 31 2.26 13.31 6.60
C ALA A 31 2.24 14.51 5.63
N LYS A 32 3.09 14.46 4.60
CA LYS A 32 3.25 15.49 3.57
C LYS A 32 3.08 14.91 2.17
N GLN A 33 2.10 14.03 1.96
CA GLN A 33 1.83 13.30 0.70
C GLN A 33 2.97 12.37 0.22
N GLU A 34 2.66 11.54 -0.78
CA GLU A 34 3.46 10.40 -1.22
C GLU A 34 4.68 10.75 -2.09
N TRP A 35 4.74 11.96 -2.65
CA TRP A 35 5.91 12.50 -3.37
C TRP A 35 6.86 13.32 -2.49
N VAL A 36 6.74 13.28 -1.17
CA VAL A 36 7.55 14.12 -0.26
C VAL A 36 9.05 13.93 -0.48
N MET A 37 9.48 12.69 -0.74
CA MET A 37 10.89 12.39 -1.06
C MET A 37 11.40 13.19 -2.27
N HIS A 38 10.59 13.31 -3.32
CA HIS A 38 10.93 14.04 -4.54
C HIS A 38 10.83 15.57 -4.34
N THR A 39 9.70 16.01 -3.80
CA THR A 39 9.37 17.45 -3.66
C THR A 39 10.31 18.16 -2.69
N ASP A 40 10.64 17.54 -1.55
CA ASP A 40 11.58 18.09 -0.56
C ASP A 40 13.04 17.69 -0.87
N ARG A 41 13.29 16.95 -1.96
CA ARG A 41 14.61 16.46 -2.39
C ARG A 41 15.35 15.69 -1.29
N ILE A 42 14.64 14.84 -0.56
CA ILE A 42 15.19 14.04 0.54
C ILE A 42 16.12 12.96 -0.05
N PRO A 43 17.41 12.92 0.33
CA PRO A 43 18.31 11.86 -0.11
C PRO A 43 17.83 10.48 0.36
N VAL A 44 18.07 9.44 -0.44
CA VAL A 44 17.69 8.04 -0.10
C VAL A 44 18.11 7.64 1.32
N PRO A 45 19.38 7.83 1.75
CA PRO A 45 19.80 7.42 3.10
C PRO A 45 19.11 8.19 4.23
N GLU A 46 18.59 9.39 3.96
CA GLU A 46 17.82 10.16 4.94
C GLU A 46 16.38 9.64 5.02
N TYR A 47 15.78 9.29 3.88
CA TYR A 47 14.43 8.75 3.82
C TYR A 47 14.33 7.34 4.43
N GLU A 48 15.36 6.50 4.24
CA GLU A 48 15.42 5.14 4.80
C GLU A 48 15.41 5.13 6.35
N LYS A 49 15.74 6.26 7.01
CA LYS A 49 15.62 6.41 8.48
C LYS A 49 14.17 6.36 8.98
N LEU A 50 13.18 6.38 8.09
CA LEU A 50 11.77 6.18 8.43
C LEU A 50 11.42 4.71 8.72
N VAL A 51 12.15 3.75 8.15
CA VAL A 51 11.92 2.31 8.35
C VAL A 51 11.86 1.91 9.83
N PRO A 52 12.84 2.27 10.70
CA PRO A 52 12.77 1.92 12.12
C PRO A 52 11.66 2.65 12.90
N GLN A 53 10.98 3.63 12.30
CA GLN A 53 9.88 4.37 12.93
C GLN A 53 8.50 3.81 12.55
N PHE A 54 8.43 2.97 11.51
CA PHE A 54 7.18 2.47 11.00
C PHE A 54 6.60 1.37 11.91
N ASN A 55 5.67 1.76 12.78
CA ASN A 55 4.96 0.85 13.69
C ASN A 55 3.48 1.26 13.86
N PRO A 56 2.60 0.90 12.91
CA PRO A 56 1.18 1.23 12.96
C PRO A 56 0.43 0.33 13.96
N VAL A 57 0.58 0.63 15.25
CA VAL A 57 0.00 -0.17 16.36
C VAL A 57 -1.53 -0.26 16.36
N LYS A 58 -2.21 0.59 15.59
CA LYS A 58 -3.68 0.60 15.46
C LYS A 58 -4.16 -0.05 14.15
N PHE A 59 -3.27 -0.59 13.32
CA PHE A 59 -3.69 -1.23 12.07
C PHE A 59 -4.47 -2.52 12.35
N ASN A 60 -5.65 -2.60 11.75
CA ASN A 60 -6.55 -3.74 11.78
C ASN A 60 -7.19 -3.92 10.39
N ALA A 61 -6.85 -5.02 9.71
CA ALA A 61 -7.36 -5.31 8.37
C ALA A 61 -8.89 -5.52 8.35
N ASP A 62 -9.44 -6.22 9.36
CA ASP A 62 -10.88 -6.47 9.47
C ASP A 62 -11.67 -5.16 9.58
N GLU A 63 -11.14 -4.18 10.32
CA GLU A 63 -11.75 -2.85 10.44
C GLU A 63 -11.78 -2.12 9.10
N TRP A 64 -10.66 -2.15 8.35
CA TRP A 64 -10.58 -1.50 7.05
C TRP A 64 -11.52 -2.14 6.02
N VAL A 65 -11.59 -3.47 5.99
CA VAL A 65 -12.49 -4.22 5.11
C VAL A 65 -13.95 -3.97 5.49
N SER A 66 -14.26 -3.91 6.80
CA SER A 66 -15.60 -3.57 7.28
C SER A 66 -16.03 -2.17 6.84
N ILE A 67 -15.16 -1.17 6.97
CA ILE A 67 -15.41 0.19 6.48
C ILE A 67 -15.71 0.19 4.98
N ALA A 68 -14.92 -0.55 4.20
CA ALA A 68 -15.13 -0.64 2.75
C ALA A 68 -16.48 -1.29 2.40
N ALA A 69 -16.80 -2.40 3.07
CA ALA A 69 -18.05 -3.12 2.89
C ALA A 69 -19.28 -2.28 3.27
N ASP A 70 -19.23 -1.59 4.41
CA ASP A 70 -20.29 -0.72 4.92
C ASP A 70 -20.52 0.49 4.00
N ALA A 71 -19.46 1.01 3.37
CA ALA A 71 -19.56 2.04 2.34
C ALA A 71 -20.12 1.53 1.00
N GLY A 72 -20.32 0.22 0.83
CA GLY A 72 -20.80 -0.42 -0.39
C GLY A 72 -19.72 -0.65 -1.45
N GLN A 73 -18.44 -0.51 -1.11
CA GLN A 73 -17.31 -0.76 -2.00
C GLN A 73 -17.17 -2.26 -2.28
N LYS A 74 -16.72 -2.60 -3.50
CA LYS A 74 -16.69 -3.97 -4.02
C LYS A 74 -15.28 -4.47 -4.34
N TYR A 75 -14.28 -3.60 -4.21
CA TYR A 75 -12.87 -3.95 -4.34
C TYR A 75 -12.01 -2.96 -3.57
N ILE A 76 -10.81 -3.41 -3.20
CA ILE A 76 -9.77 -2.59 -2.58
C ILE A 76 -8.54 -2.65 -3.49
N VAL A 77 -7.91 -1.50 -3.71
CA VAL A 77 -6.58 -1.39 -4.28
C VAL A 77 -5.70 -0.76 -3.20
N ILE A 78 -4.59 -1.41 -2.86
CA ILE A 78 -3.62 -0.90 -1.91
C ILE A 78 -2.25 -0.81 -2.56
N THR A 79 -1.49 0.23 -2.24
CA THR A 79 -0.12 0.41 -2.71
C THR A 79 0.79 -0.70 -2.17
N SER A 80 1.05 -1.73 -2.98
CA SER A 80 2.03 -2.77 -2.64
C SER A 80 3.46 -2.23 -2.58
N ARG A 81 3.74 -1.25 -3.43
CA ARG A 81 4.95 -0.44 -3.44
C ARG A 81 4.61 0.88 -4.13
N HIS A 82 5.02 2.00 -3.55
CA HIS A 82 4.90 3.31 -4.19
C HIS A 82 6.23 3.76 -4.81
N HIS A 83 6.33 5.01 -5.27
CA HIS A 83 7.53 5.55 -5.92
C HIS A 83 8.76 5.64 -5.00
N ASP A 84 8.59 5.64 -3.68
CA ASP A 84 9.70 5.60 -2.72
C ASP A 84 10.38 4.22 -2.65
N GLY A 85 9.81 3.19 -3.30
CA GLY A 85 10.37 1.85 -3.40
C GLY A 85 10.09 0.95 -2.21
N PHE A 86 9.45 1.44 -1.15
CA PHE A 86 9.18 0.66 0.05
C PHE A 86 8.09 -0.38 -0.20
N SER A 87 8.41 -1.65 0.07
CA SER A 87 7.45 -2.75 -0.11
C SER A 87 6.55 -2.94 1.10
N MET A 88 5.23 -2.86 0.88
CA MET A 88 4.20 -3.11 1.89
C MET A 88 3.84 -4.61 2.03
N TYR A 89 4.67 -5.52 1.54
CA TYR A 89 4.50 -6.97 1.61
C TYR A 89 5.84 -7.68 1.81
N ASP A 90 5.81 -8.95 2.22
CA ASP A 90 7.01 -9.74 2.50
C ASP A 90 7.68 -10.29 1.23
N THR A 91 8.41 -9.43 0.51
CA THR A 91 9.20 -9.84 -0.66
C THR A 91 10.53 -10.50 -0.27
N ALA A 92 10.96 -11.49 -1.04
CA ALA A 92 12.31 -12.08 -0.93
C ALA A 92 13.39 -11.29 -1.70
N LEU A 93 13.00 -10.25 -2.45
CA LEU A 93 13.89 -9.56 -3.40
C LEU A 93 14.55 -8.29 -2.84
N SER A 94 14.17 -7.83 -1.66
CA SER A 94 14.69 -6.60 -1.05
C SER A 94 14.43 -6.58 0.45
N ASP A 95 15.38 -6.02 1.22
CA ASP A 95 15.22 -5.76 2.65
C ASP A 95 14.47 -4.46 2.95
N TYR A 96 14.20 -3.62 1.94
CA TYR A 96 13.43 -2.39 2.08
C TYR A 96 11.92 -2.68 2.01
N LYS A 97 11.44 -3.35 3.06
CA LYS A 97 10.08 -3.91 3.17
C LYS A 97 9.52 -3.81 4.58
N VAL A 98 8.20 -3.88 4.67
CA VAL A 98 7.43 -3.69 5.91
C VAL A 98 7.72 -4.71 7.00
N THR A 99 8.03 -5.97 6.64
CA THR A 99 8.38 -7.02 7.61
C THR A 99 9.72 -6.77 8.31
N ASN A 100 10.56 -5.87 7.80
CA ASN A 100 11.82 -5.43 8.41
C ASN A 100 11.65 -4.14 9.25
N THR A 101 10.43 -3.73 9.56
CA THR A 101 10.12 -2.62 10.48
C THR A 101 9.69 -3.15 11.85
N PRO A 102 9.59 -2.31 12.90
CA PRO A 102 9.03 -2.75 14.18
C PRO A 102 7.58 -3.30 14.08
N PHE A 103 6.85 -2.99 13.00
CA PHE A 103 5.54 -3.59 12.75
C PHE A 103 5.60 -5.12 12.56
N GLY A 104 6.64 -5.62 11.88
CA GLY A 104 6.91 -7.05 11.69
C GLY A 104 5.83 -7.87 10.95
N ARG A 105 4.80 -7.22 10.39
CA ARG A 105 3.61 -7.83 9.78
C ARG A 105 3.54 -7.56 8.29
N ASP A 106 2.81 -8.40 7.56
CA ASP A 106 2.51 -8.23 6.14
C ASP A 106 1.04 -7.77 5.97
N PRO A 107 0.77 -6.45 5.89
CA PRO A 107 -0.59 -5.93 5.82
C PRO A 107 -1.29 -6.28 4.50
N LEU A 108 -0.54 -6.58 3.43
CA LEU A 108 -1.12 -6.99 2.15
C LEU A 108 -1.59 -8.43 2.15
N ARG A 109 -1.03 -9.26 3.03
CA ARG A 109 -1.53 -10.61 3.30
C ARG A 109 -2.72 -10.61 4.26
N GLU A 110 -2.79 -9.61 5.13
CA GLU A 110 -3.87 -9.48 6.10
C GLU A 110 -5.16 -8.87 5.51
N LEU A 111 -5.04 -8.03 4.46
CA LEU A 111 -6.14 -7.48 3.67
C LEU A 111 -6.59 -8.46 2.56
#